data_AF-A0A0P1E5Q0-F1
#
_entry.id   AF-A0A0P1E5Q0-F1
#
_cell.length_a   1.000
_cell.length_b   1.000
_cell.length_c   1.000
_cell.angle_alpha   90.00
_cell.angle_beta   90.00
_cell.angle_gamma   90.00
#
_symmetry.space_group_name_H-M   'P 1'
#
loop_
_entity.id
_entity.type
_entity.pdbx_description
1 polymer ?
#
loop_
_entity_poly.entity_id
_entity_poly.type
_entity_poly.pdbx_seq_one_letter_code
_entity_poly.pdbx_strand_id
1 'polypeptide(L)'
;MVLKLIRSLAAVAILAVATPSSADEGSGFPKIVGIWHGTYLVGFAKSNPNHAKGLRKTEMELEITKLDGNLITATNRWRRIGDTDWIVEEAMGTFSLDEPTRFVLAEAGISGDDVSAGIFNGVYLDDVIMVTYAGPGTGVSFAAQLVKKNDSN
;
A
#
# COMPACT_ATOMS: atom_id res chain seq x y z
N MET A 1 28.37 75.43 1.49
CA MET A 1 29.01 74.56 2.52
C MET A 1 27.89 73.77 3.19
N VAL A 2 27.73 72.46 2.92
CA VAL A 2 28.42 71.35 3.63
C VAL A 2 27.89 71.30 5.08
N LEU A 3 27.27 70.26 5.65
CA LEU A 3 27.14 68.84 5.35
C LEU A 3 26.11 68.23 6.34
N LYS A 4 25.35 67.19 5.93
CA LYS A 4 24.98 65.97 6.69
C LYS A 4 24.32 66.09 8.09
N LEU A 5 23.18 65.40 8.31
CA LEU A 5 23.13 63.97 8.65
C LEU A 5 21.67 63.47 8.75
N ILE A 6 21.37 62.47 7.93
CA ILE A 6 20.13 61.68 7.87
C ILE A 6 20.12 60.70 9.05
N ARG A 7 18.99 60.55 9.77
CA ARG A 7 18.59 59.26 10.37
C ARG A 7 17.06 59.13 10.45
N SER A 8 16.49 58.58 9.39
CA SER A 8 15.18 57.93 9.42
C SER A 8 15.26 56.65 10.27
N LEU A 9 14.35 56.47 11.23
CA LEU A 9 14.06 55.17 11.82
C LEU A 9 12.62 54.82 11.44
N ALA A 10 12.44 54.19 10.28
CA ALA A 10 11.22 53.46 9.96
C ALA A 10 11.47 52.00 10.33
N ALA A 11 10.93 51.57 11.46
CA ALA A 11 10.89 50.17 11.83
C ALA A 11 9.85 49.48 10.92
N VAL A 12 10.30 48.85 9.84
CA VAL A 12 9.48 47.95 9.03
C VAL A 12 9.34 46.66 9.81
N ALA A 13 8.18 46.46 10.44
CA ALA A 13 7.78 45.16 10.96
C ALA A 13 7.52 44.24 9.76
N ILE A 14 8.51 43.41 9.42
CA ILE A 14 8.30 42.30 8.49
C ILE A 14 7.48 41.27 9.28
N LEU A 15 6.16 41.31 9.13
CA LEU A 15 5.32 40.15 9.43
C LEU A 15 5.79 39.06 8.47
N ALA A 16 6.55 38.10 8.98
CA ALA A 16 6.74 36.84 8.30
C ALA A 16 5.34 36.22 8.19
N VAL A 17 4.74 36.33 7.00
CA VAL A 17 3.62 35.48 6.63
C VAL A 17 4.21 34.09 6.62
N ALA A 18 4.04 33.37 7.74
CA ALA A 18 4.20 31.94 7.75
C ALA A 18 3.23 31.44 6.68
N THR A 19 3.79 31.08 5.52
CA THR A 19 3.13 30.19 4.58
C THR A 19 2.51 29.08 5.43
N PRO A 20 1.21 28.76 5.31
CA PRO A 20 0.72 27.56 5.96
C PRO A 20 1.62 26.44 5.46
N SER A 21 2.43 25.89 6.37
CA SER A 21 2.98 24.57 6.16
C SER A 21 1.77 23.75 5.76
N SER A 22 1.77 23.20 4.55
CA SER A 22 0.79 22.20 4.16
C SER A 22 0.65 21.30 5.38
N ALA A 23 -0.54 21.34 5.98
CA ALA A 23 -0.91 20.35 6.95
C ALA A 23 -0.89 19.05 6.14
N ASP A 24 0.26 18.39 6.12
CA ASP A 24 0.26 16.94 6.03
C ASP A 24 -0.65 16.56 7.18
N GLU A 25 -1.86 16.17 6.81
CA GLU A 25 -2.96 15.94 7.70
C GLU A 25 -2.45 15.13 8.88
N GLY A 26 -2.61 15.67 10.09
CA GLY A 26 -2.45 14.94 11.34
C GLY A 26 -3.51 13.83 11.51
N SER A 27 -3.88 13.16 10.41
CA SER A 27 -4.89 12.10 10.36
C SER A 27 -4.33 10.76 10.86
N GLY A 28 -3.04 10.68 11.22
CA GLY A 28 -2.40 9.44 11.64
C GLY A 28 -2.42 8.35 10.55
N PHE A 29 -2.70 8.75 9.31
CA PHE A 29 -2.99 7.81 8.25
C PHE A 29 -1.70 7.13 7.75
N PRO A 30 -1.70 5.81 7.54
CA PRO A 30 -0.47 5.11 7.19
C PRO A 30 -0.01 5.46 5.78
N LYS A 31 1.31 5.52 5.56
CA LYS A 31 1.93 5.74 4.22
C LYS A 31 1.69 4.59 3.22
N ILE A 32 0.71 3.72 3.49
CA ILE A 32 0.40 2.52 2.72
C ILE A 32 -0.42 2.78 1.46
N VAL A 33 -1.07 3.94 1.30
CA VAL A 33 -1.87 4.22 0.10
C VAL A 33 -1.02 4.43 -1.13
N GLY A 34 -1.37 3.78 -2.23
CA GLY A 34 -0.68 3.80 -3.51
C GLY A 34 -0.45 2.38 -4.05
N ILE A 35 0.34 2.28 -5.12
CA ILE A 35 0.64 1.00 -5.77
C ILE A 35 1.95 0.44 -5.22
N TRP A 36 1.92 -0.85 -4.87
CA TRP A 36 3.05 -1.60 -4.36
C TRP A 36 3.26 -2.83 -5.21
N HIS A 37 4.50 -3.20 -5.50
CA HIS A 37 4.78 -4.33 -6.37
C HIS A 37 5.92 -5.19 -5.84
N GLY A 38 5.91 -6.47 -6.20
CA GLY A 38 6.92 -7.43 -5.80
C GLY A 38 6.75 -8.78 -6.45
N THR A 39 7.65 -9.70 -6.10
CA THR A 39 7.59 -11.10 -6.55
C THR A 39 7.60 -12.03 -5.35
N TYR A 40 6.93 -13.17 -5.47
CA TYR A 40 6.82 -14.15 -4.40
C TYR A 40 6.72 -15.57 -4.94
N LEU A 41 6.80 -16.54 -4.03
CA LEU A 41 6.58 -17.95 -4.30
C LEU A 41 5.24 -18.38 -3.71
N VAL A 42 4.39 -18.98 -4.53
CA VAL A 42 3.10 -19.53 -4.09
C VAL A 42 3.32 -20.92 -3.50
N GLY A 43 2.87 -21.13 -2.26
CA GLY A 43 2.77 -22.44 -1.63
C GLY A 43 1.36 -23.03 -1.76
N PHE A 44 1.28 -24.34 -1.97
CA PHE A 44 0.03 -25.09 -2.05
C PHE A 44 0.00 -26.18 -0.98
N ALA A 45 -1.12 -26.33 -0.28
CA ALA A 45 -1.36 -27.47 0.59
C ALA A 45 -1.28 -28.78 -0.19
N LYS A 46 -0.84 -29.87 0.46
CA LYS A 46 -0.69 -31.19 -0.20
C LYS A 46 -1.98 -31.70 -0.87
N SER A 47 -3.13 -31.35 -0.31
CA SER A 47 -4.45 -31.72 -0.82
C SER A 47 -4.89 -30.88 -2.03
N ASN A 48 -4.22 -29.76 -2.32
CA ASN A 48 -4.58 -28.92 -3.46
C ASN A 48 -4.19 -29.63 -4.78
N PRO A 49 -5.08 -29.71 -5.78
CA PRO A 49 -4.80 -30.39 -7.05
C PRO A 49 -3.62 -29.80 -7.83
N ASN A 50 -3.25 -28.54 -7.55
CA ASN A 50 -2.09 -27.87 -8.12
C ASN A 50 -0.78 -28.08 -7.33
N HIS A 51 -0.79 -28.81 -6.21
CA HIS A 51 0.40 -29.02 -5.37
C HIS A 51 1.59 -29.63 -6.14
N ALA A 52 1.33 -30.57 -7.05
CA ALA A 52 2.36 -31.20 -7.87
C ALA A 52 3.11 -30.23 -8.80
N LYS A 53 2.58 -29.01 -8.99
CA LYS A 53 3.17 -27.98 -9.85
C LYS A 53 4.25 -27.15 -9.15
N GLY A 54 4.60 -27.49 -7.90
CA GLY A 54 5.71 -26.89 -7.15
C GLY A 54 5.50 -25.43 -6.78
N LEU A 55 6.54 -24.82 -6.20
CA LEU A 55 6.57 -23.38 -5.92
C LEU A 55 6.60 -22.63 -7.25
N ARG A 56 5.58 -21.79 -7.47
CA ARG A 56 5.46 -20.97 -8.68
C ARG A 56 5.86 -19.54 -8.37
N LYS A 57 6.76 -18.99 -9.18
CA LYS A 57 7.15 -17.59 -9.09
C LYS A 57 6.06 -16.72 -9.70
N THR A 58 5.57 -15.79 -8.90
CA THR A 58 4.44 -14.92 -9.21
C THR A 58 4.88 -13.48 -8.97
N GLU A 59 4.38 -12.57 -9.79
CA GLU A 59 4.46 -11.14 -9.53
C GLU A 59 3.10 -10.60 -9.12
N MET A 60 3.09 -9.59 -8.25
CA MET A 60 1.89 -8.89 -7.84
C MET A 60 2.06 -7.38 -7.83
N GLU A 61 0.94 -6.70 -8.04
CA GLU A 61 0.72 -5.31 -7.73
C GLU A 61 -0.46 -5.20 -6.76
N LEU A 62 -0.24 -4.56 -5.62
CA LEU A 62 -1.26 -4.25 -4.63
C LEU A 62 -1.47 -2.75 -4.62
N GLU A 63 -2.61 -2.31 -5.16
CA GLU A 63 -3.04 -0.92 -5.12
C GLU A 63 -3.93 -0.72 -3.91
N ILE A 64 -3.52 0.13 -2.96
CA ILE A 64 -4.27 0.40 -1.73
C ILE A 64 -4.84 1.82 -1.78
N THR A 65 -6.14 1.95 -1.54
CA THR A 65 -6.85 3.23 -1.51
C THR A 65 -7.50 3.45 -0.16
N LYS A 66 -7.43 4.68 0.35
CA LYS A 66 -8.10 5.09 1.58
C LYS A 66 -9.59 5.33 1.34
N LEU A 67 -10.42 4.88 2.26
CA LEU A 67 -11.81 5.30 2.41
C LEU A 67 -11.99 6.15 3.70
N ASP A 68 -13.20 6.21 4.25
CA ASP A 68 -13.46 6.96 5.47
C ASP A 68 -12.90 6.24 6.72
N GLY A 69 -12.47 7.02 7.72
CA GLY A 69 -11.92 6.50 8.97
C GLY A 69 -10.73 5.55 8.77
N ASN A 70 -10.85 4.32 9.28
CA ASN A 70 -9.82 3.29 9.16
C ASN A 70 -10.03 2.31 7.99
N LEU A 71 -11.00 2.57 7.12
CA LEU A 71 -11.35 1.70 6.01
C LEU A 71 -10.41 1.92 4.81
N ILE A 72 -10.07 0.81 4.15
CA ILE A 72 -9.28 0.79 2.92
C ILE A 72 -9.88 -0.18 1.92
N THR A 73 -9.69 0.09 0.64
CA THR A 73 -9.87 -0.88 -0.44
C THR A 73 -8.51 -1.23 -1.01
N ALA A 74 -8.43 -2.40 -1.64
CA ALA A 74 -7.26 -2.78 -2.40
C ALA A 74 -7.62 -3.54 -3.66
N THR A 75 -6.83 -3.35 -4.71
CA THR A 75 -6.87 -4.15 -5.92
C THR A 75 -5.59 -4.97 -5.97
N ASN A 76 -5.73 -6.29 -5.85
CA ASN A 76 -4.66 -7.25 -5.99
C ASN A 76 -4.60 -7.71 -7.45
N ARG A 77 -3.53 -7.35 -8.16
CA ARG A 77 -3.24 -7.84 -9.51
C ARG A 77 -2.09 -8.82 -9.42
N TRP A 78 -2.24 -10.02 -9.95
CA TRP A 78 -1.14 -10.98 -9.97
C TRP A 78 -1.12 -11.82 -11.23
N ARG A 79 0.05 -12.34 -11.56
CA ARG A 79 0.23 -13.35 -12.62
C ARG A 79 1.50 -14.14 -12.38
N ARG A 80 1.56 -15.34 -12.95
CA ARG A 80 2.81 -16.10 -12.92
C ARG A 80 3.81 -15.44 -13.85
N ILE A 81 5.07 -15.46 -13.48
CA ILE A 81 6.11 -14.92 -14.35
C ILE A 81 6.14 -15.74 -15.64
N GLY A 82 5.93 -15.06 -16.78
CA GLY A 82 5.81 -15.66 -18.11
C GLY A 82 4.37 -15.73 -18.63
N ASP A 83 3.36 -15.56 -17.79
CA ASP A 83 1.97 -15.42 -18.22
C ASP A 83 1.73 -13.99 -18.77
N THR A 84 0.86 -13.85 -19.77
CA THR A 84 0.50 -12.54 -20.34
C THR A 84 -0.54 -11.81 -19.50
N ASP A 85 -1.53 -12.57 -19.02
CA ASP A 85 -2.76 -12.03 -18.47
C ASP A 85 -2.64 -11.83 -16.96
N TRP A 86 -3.12 -10.67 -16.49
CA TRP A 86 -3.23 -10.36 -15.07
C TRP A 86 -4.56 -10.85 -14.53
N ILE A 87 -4.50 -11.57 -13.41
CA ILE A 87 -5.66 -11.86 -12.58
C ILE A 87 -5.85 -10.66 -11.64
N VAL A 88 -7.09 -10.18 -11.54
CA VAL A 88 -7.44 -8.99 -10.77
C VAL A 88 -8.50 -9.36 -9.75
N GLU A 89 -8.19 -9.10 -8.49
CA GLU A 89 -9.05 -9.40 -7.34
C GLU A 89 -9.21 -8.14 -6.50
N GLU A 90 -10.43 -7.90 -6.03
CA GLU A 90 -10.73 -6.78 -5.14
C GLU A 90 -10.76 -7.26 -3.69
N ALA A 91 -10.24 -6.41 -2.81
CA ALA A 91 -10.21 -6.64 -1.39
C ALA A 91 -10.67 -5.39 -0.63
N MET A 92 -11.30 -5.62 0.51
CA MET A 92 -11.65 -4.56 1.46
C MET A 92 -10.98 -4.84 2.79
N GLY A 93 -10.67 -3.79 3.53
CA GLY A 93 -9.98 -3.99 4.79
C GLY A 93 -9.94 -2.78 5.68
N THR A 94 -9.11 -2.90 6.71
CA THR A 94 -8.85 -1.83 7.67
C THR A 94 -7.38 -1.78 8.03
N PHE A 95 -6.89 -0.60 8.37
CA PHE A 95 -5.66 -0.48 9.14
C PHE A 95 -5.97 -0.37 10.63
N SER A 96 -5.01 -0.77 11.46
CA SER A 96 -5.11 -0.66 12.92
C SER A 96 -5.00 0.80 13.34
N LEU A 97 -5.91 1.26 14.18
CA LEU A 97 -5.87 2.61 14.75
C LEU A 97 -4.75 2.77 15.78
N ASP A 98 -4.41 1.70 16.50
CA ASP A 98 -3.40 1.70 17.56
C ASP A 98 -1.98 1.47 17.00
N GLU A 99 -1.88 0.72 15.91
CA GLU A 99 -0.64 0.40 15.19
C GLU A 99 -0.81 0.68 13.69
N PRO A 100 -0.79 1.95 13.24
CA PRO A 100 -1.12 2.32 11.85
C PRO A 100 -0.26 1.63 10.78
N THR A 101 0.89 1.08 11.14
CA THR A 101 1.72 0.26 10.25
C THR A 101 1.10 -1.09 9.89
N ARG A 102 0.00 -1.51 10.52
CA ARG A 102 -0.61 -2.83 10.31
C ARG A 102 -1.98 -2.71 9.67
N PHE A 103 -2.28 -3.62 8.77
CA PHE A 103 -3.57 -3.68 8.10
C PHE A 103 -3.98 -5.12 7.80
N VAL A 104 -5.28 -5.32 7.62
CA VAL A 104 -5.86 -6.59 7.19
C VAL A 104 -6.76 -6.31 6.01
N LEU A 105 -6.64 -7.12 4.95
CA LEU A 105 -7.54 -7.11 3.80
C LEU A 105 -8.23 -8.47 3.72
N ALA A 106 -9.53 -8.46 3.46
CA ALA A 106 -10.29 -9.62 3.03
C ALA A 106 -10.52 -9.49 1.52
N GLU A 107 -10.01 -10.45 0.78
CA GLU A 107 -10.24 -10.61 -0.64
C GLU A 107 -11.45 -11.50 -0.85
N ALA A 108 -12.37 -11.00 -1.68
CA ALA A 108 -13.48 -11.79 -2.20
C ALA A 108 -13.43 -11.62 -3.72
N GLY A 109 -12.87 -12.59 -4.43
CA GLY A 109 -12.80 -12.56 -5.89
C GLY A 109 -14.17 -12.29 -6.51
N ILE A 110 -14.28 -11.30 -7.40
CA ILE A 110 -15.54 -10.91 -8.07
C ILE A 110 -15.71 -11.64 -9.42
N SER A 111 -15.22 -12.88 -9.55
CA SER A 111 -15.17 -13.55 -10.85
C SER A 111 -15.47 -15.05 -10.76
N GLY A 112 -16.75 -15.40 -10.90
CA GLY A 112 -17.19 -16.75 -11.22
C GLY A 112 -17.10 -17.79 -10.09
N ASP A 113 -17.44 -19.04 -10.42
CA ASP A 113 -17.65 -20.16 -9.49
C ASP A 113 -16.41 -20.58 -8.66
N ASP A 114 -15.25 -19.99 -8.91
CA ASP A 114 -13.98 -20.22 -8.19
C ASP A 114 -13.50 -18.94 -7.49
N VAL A 115 -14.24 -18.51 -6.46
CA VAL A 115 -13.85 -17.37 -5.62
C VAL A 115 -12.62 -17.75 -4.79
N SER A 116 -11.45 -17.22 -5.12
CA SER A 116 -10.34 -17.16 -4.17
C SER A 116 -10.73 -16.17 -3.07
N ALA A 117 -11.29 -16.70 -1.99
CA ALA A 117 -11.49 -15.94 -0.76
C ALA A 117 -10.25 -16.11 0.12
N GLY A 118 -9.67 -15.00 0.55
CA GLY A 118 -8.46 -15.03 1.35
C GLY A 118 -8.27 -13.79 2.21
N ILE A 119 -7.33 -13.91 3.15
CA ILE A 119 -7.01 -12.84 4.08
C ILE A 119 -5.55 -12.46 3.87
N PHE A 120 -5.32 -11.17 3.64
CA PHE A 120 -4.01 -10.56 3.74
C PHE A 120 -3.81 -9.98 5.14
N ASN A 121 -2.70 -10.35 5.78
CA ASN A 121 -2.18 -9.61 6.92
C ASN A 121 -0.96 -8.82 6.44
N GLY A 122 -1.02 -7.50 6.58
CA GLY A 122 -0.03 -6.57 6.08
C GLY A 122 0.67 -5.79 7.19
N VAL A 123 1.96 -5.54 7.00
CA VAL A 123 2.77 -4.65 7.83
C VAL A 123 3.58 -3.74 6.92
N TYR A 124 3.53 -2.44 7.17
CA TYR A 124 4.36 -1.43 6.54
C TYR A 124 5.53 -1.06 7.46
N LEU A 125 6.75 -1.25 6.96
CA LEU A 125 7.99 -0.96 7.67
C LEU A 125 9.07 -0.59 6.65
N ASP A 126 9.86 0.45 6.92
CA ASP A 126 11.02 0.83 6.11
C ASP A 126 10.73 0.93 4.60
N ASP A 127 9.64 1.62 4.23
CA ASP A 127 9.21 1.82 2.83
C ASP A 127 8.88 0.53 2.06
N VAL A 128 8.52 -0.51 2.81
CA VAL A 128 8.14 -1.82 2.30
C VAL A 128 6.82 -2.25 2.92
N ILE A 129 5.97 -2.90 2.12
CA ILE A 129 4.82 -3.65 2.61
C ILE A 129 5.17 -5.15 2.62
N MET A 130 5.12 -5.74 3.81
CA MET A 130 5.18 -7.18 4.01
C MET A 130 3.75 -7.69 4.11
N VAL A 131 3.33 -8.60 3.23
CA VAL A 131 2.01 -9.24 3.30
C VAL A 131 2.13 -10.75 3.38
N THR A 132 1.27 -11.35 4.17
CA THR A 132 1.00 -12.79 4.16
C THR A 132 -0.43 -13.03 3.74
N TYR A 133 -0.63 -13.92 2.77
CA TYR A 133 -1.95 -14.34 2.30
C TYR A 133 -2.24 -15.76 2.77
N ALA A 134 -3.46 -15.97 3.24
CA ALA A 134 -4.02 -17.29 3.49
C ALA A 134 -5.39 -17.41 2.81
N GLY A 135 -5.50 -18.33 1.85
CA GLY A 135 -6.75 -18.73 1.20
C GLY A 135 -7.23 -20.07 1.78
N PRO A 136 -8.01 -20.10 2.87
CA PRO A 136 -8.39 -21.33 3.56
C PRO A 136 -9.24 -22.27 2.69
N GLY A 137 -10.10 -21.73 1.81
CA GLY A 137 -10.91 -22.52 0.89
C GLY A 137 -10.11 -23.13 -0.27
N THR A 138 -9.02 -22.48 -0.67
CA THR A 138 -8.21 -22.90 -1.82
C THR A 138 -6.95 -23.64 -1.40
N GLY A 139 -6.54 -23.61 -0.13
CA GLY A 139 -5.29 -24.22 0.33
C GLY A 139 -4.05 -23.57 -0.29
N VAL A 140 -4.13 -22.26 -0.55
CA VAL A 140 -3.06 -21.43 -1.09
C VAL A 140 -2.54 -20.50 0.00
N SER A 141 -1.22 -20.36 0.07
CA SER A 141 -0.57 -19.40 0.98
C SER A 141 0.69 -18.83 0.37
N PHE A 142 0.97 -17.57 0.65
CA PHE A 142 2.24 -16.94 0.29
C PHE A 142 2.61 -15.80 1.23
N ALA A 143 3.87 -15.41 1.17
CA ALA A 143 4.36 -14.17 1.75
C ALA A 143 5.03 -13.36 0.63
N ALA A 144 4.75 -12.06 0.58
CA ALA A 144 5.33 -11.15 -0.39
C ALA A 144 5.92 -9.92 0.30
N GLN A 145 7.04 -9.48 -0.23
CA GLN A 145 7.65 -8.20 0.08
C GLN A 145 7.39 -7.26 -1.10
N LEU A 146 6.73 -6.14 -0.84
CA LEU A 146 6.32 -5.19 -1.86
C LEU A 146 7.00 -3.84 -1.64
N VAL A 147 7.52 -3.27 -2.70
CA VAL A 147 8.09 -1.93 -2.73
C VAL A 147 7.14 -0.98 -3.43
N LYS A 148 7.22 0.30 -3.09
CA LYS A 148 6.40 1.32 -3.74
C LYS A 148 6.69 1.34 -5.23
N LYS A 149 5.66 1.27 -6.06
CA LYS A 149 5.79 1.55 -7.49
C LYS A 149 5.87 3.07 -7.61
N ASN A 150 7.03 3.59 -8.00
CA ASN A 150 7.17 5.01 -8.29
C ASN A 150 6.42 5.31 -9.60
N ASP A 151 5.79 6.49 -9.69
CA ASP A 151 5.08 6.97 -10.89
C ASP A 151 6.04 7.31 -12.07
N SER A 152 7.21 6.67 -12.12
CA SER A 152 8.28 6.94 -13.07
C SER A 152 8.74 5.62 -13.70
N ASN A 153 7.87 5.05 -14.54
CA ASN A 153 8.17 4.42 -15.84
C ASN A 153 6.93 3.76 -16.43
#